data_AF-A0A7X7KWW0-F1
#
_entry.id   AF-A0A7X7KWW0-F1
#
_cell.length_a   1.000
_cell.length_b   1.000
_cell.length_c   1.000
_cell.angle_alpha   90.00
_cell.angle_beta   90.00
_cell.angle_gamma   90.00
#
_symmetry.space_group_name_H-M   'P 1'
#
loop_
_entity.id
_entity.type
_entity.pdbx_description
1 polymer ?
#
loop_
_entity_poly.entity_id
_entity_poly.type
_entity_poly.pdbx_seq_one_letter_code
_entity_poly.pdbx_strand_id
1 'polypeptide(L)'
;YAGAMTRQGRIPAILRSVALDEAVAPNRLVQTAEGRHTTFPVTNAVAPGSPATLYLDRIDRLIADVQSAARQQQIDKAASICAARHQSRRTVWLSGVGHLIEHEMGLNMRSPWKPLRSRTWFKRRLRATTPGDLVVWIGYIGMNSRYLDYESPLNARQLDLITCYVPAHEAERYTADTTVLRNAAHALAQIDQVWEMGDAEVPVPGPVPRMGPISGINAMLLCRMLDEAFARHVTPTNPVASTPHRAMR
;
A
#
# COMPACT_ATOMS: atom_id res chain seq x y z
N TYR A 1 18.53 -3.01 -12.20
CA TYR A 1 19.55 -4.02 -11.84
C TYR A 1 19.27 -5.38 -12.49
N ALA A 2 18.23 -6.11 -12.09
CA ALA A 2 17.98 -7.46 -12.60
C ALA A 2 17.78 -7.54 -14.14
N GLY A 3 17.06 -6.59 -14.75
CA GLY A 3 16.99 -6.49 -16.22
C GLY A 3 18.35 -6.29 -16.90
N ALA A 4 19.32 -5.64 -16.24
CA ALA A 4 20.67 -5.50 -16.78
C ALA A 4 21.47 -6.80 -16.71
N MET A 5 21.31 -7.58 -15.64
CA MET A 5 21.97 -8.89 -15.51
C MET A 5 21.50 -9.88 -16.59
N THR A 6 20.26 -9.79 -17.06
CA THR A 6 19.77 -10.69 -18.10
C THR A 6 20.57 -10.60 -19.40
N ARG A 7 21.17 -9.44 -19.69
CA ARG A 7 22.10 -9.24 -20.82
C ARG A 7 23.44 -9.95 -20.65
N GLN A 8 23.77 -10.39 -19.43
CA GLN A 8 24.90 -11.25 -19.11
C GLN A 8 24.48 -12.73 -19.01
N GLY A 9 23.26 -13.07 -19.46
CA GLY A 9 22.73 -14.43 -19.39
C GLY A 9 22.39 -14.89 -17.97
N ARG A 10 22.23 -13.98 -16.99
CA ARG A 10 21.88 -14.33 -15.61
C ARG A 10 20.79 -13.44 -15.02
N ILE A 11 20.07 -13.91 -14.01
CA ILE A 11 19.14 -13.12 -13.20
C ILE A 11 19.40 -13.41 -11.72
N PRO A 12 19.38 -12.41 -10.81
CA PRO A 12 19.49 -12.68 -9.39
C PRO A 12 18.25 -13.40 -8.88
N ALA A 13 18.41 -14.17 -7.80
CA ALA A 13 17.26 -14.68 -7.07
C ALA A 13 16.54 -13.52 -6.37
N ILE A 14 15.21 -13.45 -6.53
CA ILE A 14 14.38 -12.38 -6.01
C ILE A 14 13.27 -13.00 -5.18
N LEU A 15 13.02 -12.42 -4.00
CA LEU A 15 11.88 -12.81 -3.18
C LEU A 15 10.57 -12.53 -3.93
N ARG A 16 9.73 -13.56 -4.02
CA ARG A 16 8.39 -13.47 -4.57
C ARG A 16 7.41 -13.09 -3.47
N SER A 17 6.26 -12.52 -3.86
CA SER A 17 5.21 -12.15 -2.92
C SER A 17 4.81 -13.34 -2.04
N VAL A 18 4.71 -13.13 -0.73
CA VAL A 18 4.24 -14.16 0.22
C VAL A 18 2.75 -14.48 0.07
N ALA A 19 2.02 -13.71 -0.75
CA ALA A 19 0.64 -14.03 -1.09
C ALA A 19 0.55 -15.22 -2.04
N LEU A 20 1.57 -15.47 -2.86
CA LEU A 20 1.58 -16.54 -3.84
C LEU A 20 1.98 -17.86 -3.18
N ASP A 21 1.17 -18.91 -3.33
CA ASP A 21 1.46 -20.22 -2.74
C ASP A 21 2.73 -20.84 -3.33
N GLU A 22 2.92 -20.68 -4.63
CA GLU A 22 4.09 -21.17 -5.34
C GLU A 22 5.37 -20.36 -5.00
N ALA A 23 5.27 -19.26 -4.26
CA ALA A 23 6.43 -18.50 -3.80
C ALA A 23 7.12 -19.12 -2.56
N VAL A 24 6.47 -20.02 -1.83
CA VAL A 24 7.01 -20.54 -0.55
C VAL A 24 8.35 -21.24 -0.73
N ALA A 25 8.45 -22.20 -1.66
CA ALA A 25 9.68 -22.95 -1.88
C ALA A 25 10.81 -22.08 -2.45
N PRO A 26 10.59 -21.25 -3.50
CA PRO A 26 11.59 -20.28 -3.96
C PRO A 26 12.06 -19.31 -2.86
N ASN A 27 11.14 -18.79 -2.05
CA ASN A 27 11.50 -17.83 -1.00
C ASN A 27 12.37 -18.45 0.10
N ARG A 28 12.12 -19.71 0.47
CA ARG A 28 12.97 -20.43 1.45
C ARG A 28 14.42 -20.52 0.98
N LEU A 29 14.64 -20.79 -0.31
CA LEU A 29 15.98 -20.83 -0.88
C LEU A 29 16.68 -19.47 -0.76
N VAL A 30 15.98 -18.38 -1.08
CA VAL A 30 16.57 -17.03 -1.15
C VAL A 30 16.76 -16.39 0.23
N GLN A 31 16.11 -16.90 1.29
CA GLN A 31 16.19 -16.30 2.62
C GLN A 31 17.48 -16.59 3.40
N THR A 32 18.32 -17.52 2.94
CA THR A 32 19.65 -17.80 3.51
C THR A 32 20.71 -16.79 3.04
N ALA A 33 21.86 -16.71 3.72
CA ALA A 33 22.94 -15.79 3.30
C ALA A 33 23.45 -16.14 1.90
N GLU A 34 23.70 -17.43 1.65
CA GLU A 34 24.15 -17.97 0.37
C GLU A 34 23.07 -17.84 -0.70
N GLY A 35 21.81 -18.09 -0.32
CA GLY A 35 20.64 -18.02 -1.18
C GLY A 35 20.44 -16.66 -1.84
N ARG A 36 20.70 -15.56 -1.10
CA ARG A 36 20.60 -14.18 -1.61
C ARG A 36 21.58 -13.87 -2.72
N HIS A 37 22.69 -14.60 -2.81
CA HIS A 37 23.70 -14.44 -3.86
C HIS A 37 23.46 -15.36 -5.06
N THR A 38 22.42 -16.20 -5.01
CA THR A 38 22.08 -17.11 -6.11
C THR A 38 21.70 -16.31 -7.35
N THR A 39 22.19 -16.78 -8.50
CA THR A 39 21.79 -16.28 -9.81
C THR A 39 21.42 -17.45 -10.70
N PHE A 40 20.39 -17.27 -11.53
CA PHE A 40 19.90 -18.28 -12.45
C PHE A 40 20.28 -17.94 -13.88
N PRO A 41 20.61 -18.94 -14.72
CA PRO A 41 20.84 -18.69 -16.14
C PRO A 41 19.55 -18.24 -16.82
N VAL A 42 19.67 -17.35 -17.81
CA VAL A 42 18.57 -16.90 -18.65
C VAL A 42 18.99 -16.87 -20.11
N THR A 43 18.07 -17.26 -21.00
CA THR A 43 18.33 -17.34 -22.45
C THR A 43 17.90 -16.08 -23.20
N ASN A 44 16.95 -15.32 -22.63
CA ASN A 44 16.44 -14.10 -23.22
C ASN A 44 16.94 -12.89 -22.41
N ALA A 45 17.38 -11.85 -23.10
CA ALA A 45 17.80 -10.61 -22.48
C ALA A 45 16.67 -9.58 -22.51
N VAL A 46 16.47 -8.88 -21.40
CA VAL A 46 15.58 -7.73 -21.33
C VAL A 46 16.23 -6.55 -22.05
N ALA A 47 15.51 -5.98 -23.00
CA ALA A 47 15.94 -4.82 -23.76
C ALA A 47 16.28 -3.64 -22.82
N PRO A 48 17.35 -2.88 -23.10
CA PRO A 48 17.60 -1.62 -22.40
C PRO A 48 16.38 -0.69 -22.49
N GLY A 49 16.07 0.02 -21.42
CA GLY A 49 14.97 1.00 -21.38
C GLY A 49 13.58 0.41 -21.23
N SER A 50 13.29 -0.81 -21.72
CA SER A 50 11.92 -1.37 -21.66
C SER A 50 11.34 -1.48 -20.23
N PRO A 51 12.13 -1.79 -19.18
CA PRO A 51 11.62 -1.75 -17.81
C PRO A 51 11.16 -0.36 -17.38
N ALA A 52 11.91 0.67 -17.76
CA ALA A 52 11.63 2.03 -17.37
C ALA A 52 10.37 2.55 -18.06
N THR A 53 10.22 2.28 -19.37
CA THR A 53 9.02 2.66 -20.13
C THR A 53 7.76 2.01 -19.54
N LEU A 54 7.75 0.69 -19.34
CA LEU A 54 6.60 -0.02 -18.76
C LEU A 54 6.24 0.49 -17.37
N TYR A 55 7.25 0.84 -16.58
CA TYR A 55 7.06 1.39 -15.26
C TYR A 55 6.43 2.79 -15.32
N LEU A 56 6.97 3.70 -16.14
CA LEU A 56 6.44 5.06 -16.29
C LEU A 56 5.01 5.05 -16.84
N ASP A 57 4.73 4.24 -17.87
CA ASP A 57 3.36 4.08 -18.40
C ASP A 57 2.38 3.59 -17.33
N ARG A 58 2.86 2.77 -16.37
CA ARG A 58 2.02 2.32 -15.27
C ARG A 58 1.82 3.42 -14.22
N ILE A 59 2.84 4.25 -13.96
CA ILE A 59 2.71 5.42 -13.09
C ILE A 59 1.68 6.41 -13.67
N ASP A 60 1.70 6.67 -14.97
CA ASP A 60 0.73 7.56 -15.62
C ASP A 60 -0.70 7.02 -15.48
N ARG A 61 -0.90 5.72 -15.72
CA ARG A 61 -2.19 5.06 -15.47
C ARG A 61 -2.61 5.13 -14.01
N LEU A 62 -1.67 4.89 -13.09
CA LEU A 62 -1.93 4.98 -11.65
C LEU A 62 -2.44 6.37 -11.27
N ILE A 63 -1.84 7.43 -11.80
CA ILE A 63 -2.27 8.81 -11.55
C ILE A 63 -3.72 9.01 -12.04
N ALA A 64 -4.04 8.57 -13.25
CA ALA A 64 -5.40 8.66 -13.78
C ALA A 64 -6.41 7.83 -12.94
N ASP A 65 -6.03 6.62 -12.55
CA ASP A 65 -6.86 5.72 -11.75
C ASP A 65 -7.20 6.31 -10.39
N VAL A 66 -6.22 6.92 -9.70
CA VAL A 66 -6.48 7.56 -8.39
C VAL A 66 -7.25 8.86 -8.50
N GLN A 67 -7.20 9.54 -9.65
CA GLN A 67 -7.99 10.74 -9.94
C GLN A 67 -9.45 10.42 -10.32
N SER A 68 -9.77 9.15 -10.59
CA SER A 68 -11.13 8.74 -10.93
C SER A 68 -12.14 9.15 -9.84
N ALA A 69 -13.37 9.49 -10.27
CA ALA A 69 -14.44 9.89 -9.36
C ALA A 69 -14.72 8.84 -8.28
N ALA A 70 -14.69 7.56 -8.66
CA ALA A 70 -14.87 6.44 -7.73
C ALA A 70 -13.81 6.45 -6.62
N ARG A 71 -12.53 6.64 -6.97
CA ARG A 71 -11.46 6.68 -5.98
C ARG A 71 -11.53 7.94 -5.11
N GLN A 72 -11.79 9.09 -5.72
CA GLN A 72 -11.94 10.35 -4.97
C GLN A 72 -13.08 10.28 -3.95
N GLN A 73 -14.21 9.66 -4.30
CA GLN A 73 -15.33 9.46 -3.37
C GLN A 73 -14.96 8.57 -2.19
N GLN A 74 -14.21 7.48 -2.40
CA GLN A 74 -13.75 6.63 -1.30
C GLN A 74 -12.76 7.36 -0.39
N ILE A 75 -11.82 8.11 -0.96
CA ILE A 75 -10.86 8.92 -0.20
C ILE A 75 -11.61 9.97 0.63
N ASP A 76 -12.57 10.67 0.03
CA ASP A 76 -13.35 11.70 0.72
C ASP A 76 -14.22 11.11 1.85
N LYS A 77 -14.89 9.97 1.60
CA LYS A 77 -15.62 9.23 2.63
C LYS A 77 -14.71 8.84 3.79
N ALA A 78 -13.54 8.25 3.51
CA ALA A 78 -12.59 7.88 4.56
C ALA A 78 -12.07 9.13 5.32
N ALA A 79 -11.79 10.23 4.60
CA ALA A 79 -11.32 11.47 5.18
C ALA A 79 -12.35 12.10 6.14
N SER A 80 -13.63 12.10 5.75
CA SER A 80 -14.72 12.61 6.59
C SER A 80 -14.89 11.79 7.88
N ILE A 81 -14.74 10.46 7.82
CA ILE A 81 -14.74 9.59 9.01
C ILE A 81 -13.56 9.94 9.93
N CYS A 82 -12.36 10.09 9.37
CA CYS A 82 -11.17 10.54 10.12
C CYS A 82 -11.40 11.92 10.77
N ALA A 83 -12.01 12.86 10.04
CA ALA A 83 -12.33 14.20 10.55
C ALA A 83 -13.35 14.16 11.69
N ALA A 84 -14.41 13.35 11.58
CA ALA A 84 -15.39 13.16 12.64
C ALA A 84 -14.77 12.58 13.92
N ARG A 85 -13.84 11.62 13.78
CA ARG A 85 -13.07 11.08 14.92
C ARG A 85 -12.20 12.16 15.56
N HIS A 86 -11.53 12.97 14.74
CA HIS A 86 -10.73 14.11 15.22
C HIS A 86 -11.58 15.13 16.00
N GLN A 87 -12.73 15.54 15.45
CA GLN A 87 -13.67 16.48 16.11
C GLN A 87 -14.20 15.93 17.44
N SER A 88 -14.41 14.60 17.51
CA SER A 88 -14.82 13.90 18.73
C SER A 88 -13.66 13.64 19.71
N ARG A 89 -12.48 14.25 19.49
CA ARG A 89 -11.25 14.06 20.28
C ARG A 89 -10.79 12.60 20.41
N ARG A 90 -11.14 11.75 19.43
CA ARG A 90 -10.67 10.37 19.33
C ARG A 90 -9.38 10.31 18.51
N THR A 91 -8.56 9.30 18.79
CA THR A 91 -7.29 9.15 18.08
C THR A 91 -7.52 8.40 16.77
N VAL A 92 -6.89 8.91 15.70
CA VAL A 92 -6.72 8.17 14.45
C VAL A 92 -5.29 7.64 14.42
N TRP A 93 -5.16 6.33 14.21
CA TRP A 93 -3.92 5.60 14.14
C TRP A 93 -3.65 5.20 12.69
N LEU A 94 -2.46 5.48 12.17
CA LEU A 94 -2.04 5.02 10.86
C LEU A 94 -1.21 3.75 11.01
N SER A 95 -1.64 2.67 10.37
CA SER A 95 -0.98 1.36 10.37
C SER A 95 -0.86 0.84 8.94
N GLY A 96 0.04 -0.12 8.73
CA GLY A 96 0.20 -0.73 7.42
C GLY A 96 1.40 -1.64 7.33
N VAL A 97 1.42 -2.46 6.29
CA VAL A 97 2.50 -3.40 5.99
C VAL A 97 3.04 -3.08 4.60
N GLY A 98 4.35 -2.83 4.53
CA GLY A 98 5.04 -2.47 3.30
C GLY A 98 6.23 -1.59 3.62
N HIS A 99 7.30 -1.68 2.82
CA HIS A 99 8.54 -0.96 3.12
C HIS A 99 8.35 0.56 3.14
N LEU A 100 7.57 1.12 2.22
CA LEU A 100 7.40 2.58 2.12
C LEU A 100 6.49 3.15 3.22
N ILE A 101 5.35 2.53 3.49
CA ILE A 101 4.38 3.07 4.45
C ILE A 101 4.95 3.20 5.86
N GLU A 102 5.77 2.25 6.32
CA GLU A 102 6.39 2.33 7.66
C GLU A 102 7.32 3.54 7.84
N HIS A 103 7.94 4.03 6.76
CA HIS A 103 8.81 5.20 6.77
C HIS A 103 8.05 6.52 6.67
N GLU A 104 6.85 6.48 6.09
CA GLU A 104 6.07 7.68 5.79
C GLU A 104 5.10 8.07 6.92
N MET A 105 4.74 7.11 7.78
CA MET A 105 3.88 7.38 8.94
C MET A 105 4.47 8.48 9.85
N GLY A 106 3.78 9.62 9.91
CA GLY A 106 4.15 10.76 10.73
C GLY A 106 5.17 11.71 10.10
N LEU A 107 5.61 11.47 8.87
CA LEU A 107 6.52 12.36 8.16
C LEU A 107 5.73 13.46 7.43
N ASN A 108 5.87 14.72 7.84
CA ASN A 108 5.23 15.88 7.17
C ASN A 108 3.72 15.68 6.89
N MET A 109 3.01 15.00 7.78
CA MET A 109 1.57 14.79 7.65
C MET A 109 0.84 16.03 8.14
N ARG A 110 -0.22 16.41 7.42
CA ARG A 110 -1.13 17.49 7.83
C ARG A 110 -2.05 17.02 8.96
N SER A 111 -2.33 15.73 9.00
CA SER A 111 -3.10 15.08 10.04
C SER A 111 -2.28 14.83 11.31
N PRO A 112 -2.93 14.88 12.50
CA PRO A 112 -2.28 14.57 13.77
C PRO A 112 -2.25 13.05 14.07
N TRP A 113 -2.28 12.21 13.04
CA TRP A 113 -2.43 10.77 13.20
C TRP A 113 -1.19 10.15 13.84
N LYS A 114 -1.42 9.16 14.71
CA LYS A 114 -0.34 8.48 15.42
C LYS A 114 0.09 7.21 14.69
N PRO A 115 1.39 6.94 14.55
CA PRO A 115 1.87 5.70 13.94
C PRO A 115 1.57 4.48 14.84
N LEU A 116 0.91 3.48 14.26
CA LEU A 116 0.73 2.14 14.80
C LEU A 116 1.53 1.17 13.92
N ARG A 117 2.85 1.12 14.13
CA ARG A 117 3.76 0.31 13.28
C ARG A 117 3.44 -1.18 13.43
N SER A 118 3.11 -1.84 12.32
CA SER A 118 2.63 -3.23 12.24
C SER A 118 3.68 -4.30 12.57
N ARG A 119 4.96 -3.94 12.66
CA ARG A 119 6.05 -4.88 13.01
C ARG A 119 6.44 -4.80 14.48
N THR A 120 7.70 -4.49 14.76
CA THR A 120 8.41 -4.65 16.04
C THR A 120 7.72 -3.99 17.25
N TRP A 121 6.77 -3.08 17.02
CA TRP A 121 6.10 -2.30 18.06
C TRP A 121 4.58 -2.42 18.06
N PHE A 122 3.99 -3.27 17.23
CA PHE A 122 2.53 -3.34 17.07
C PHE A 122 1.83 -3.59 18.40
N LYS A 123 2.16 -4.71 19.08
CA LYS A 123 1.57 -5.05 20.39
C LYS A 123 1.78 -3.98 21.45
N ARG A 124 2.94 -3.32 21.46
CA ARG A 124 3.25 -2.26 22.44
C ARG A 124 2.40 -1.02 22.20
N ARG A 125 2.33 -0.55 20.95
CA ARG A 125 1.56 0.64 20.56
C ARG A 125 0.05 0.39 20.65
N LEU A 126 -0.38 -0.84 20.36
CA LEU A 126 -1.77 -1.26 20.50
C LEU A 126 -2.30 -1.10 21.94
N ARG A 127 -1.45 -1.24 22.96
CA ARG A 127 -1.86 -0.98 24.37
C ARG A 127 -2.21 0.48 24.63
N ALA A 128 -1.71 1.41 23.83
CA ALA A 128 -1.98 2.84 23.96
C ALA A 128 -3.27 3.27 23.22
N THR A 129 -3.92 2.37 22.48
CA THR A 129 -5.22 2.66 21.85
C THR A 129 -6.33 2.60 22.89
N THR A 130 -7.46 3.24 22.60
CA THR A 130 -8.68 3.16 23.42
C THR A 130 -9.87 2.68 22.59
N PRO A 131 -10.88 2.03 23.19
CA PRO A 131 -12.11 1.69 22.47
C PRO A 131 -12.72 2.91 21.75
N GLY A 132 -13.10 2.72 20.49
CA GLY A 132 -13.61 3.77 19.60
C GLY A 132 -12.55 4.67 18.96
N ASP A 133 -11.26 4.44 19.21
CA ASP A 133 -10.21 4.97 18.32
C ASP A 133 -10.34 4.33 16.93
N LEU A 134 -9.86 5.05 15.92
CA LEU A 134 -9.89 4.62 14.52
C LEU A 134 -8.50 4.18 14.08
N VAL A 135 -8.42 3.09 13.32
CA VAL A 135 -7.22 2.65 12.60
C VAL A 135 -7.43 2.83 11.10
N VAL A 136 -6.50 3.51 10.44
CA VAL A 136 -6.36 3.51 8.98
C VAL A 136 -5.30 2.47 8.64
N TRP A 137 -5.70 1.38 8.00
CA TRP A 137 -4.83 0.28 7.62
C TRP A 137 -4.48 0.34 6.13
N ILE A 138 -3.20 0.48 5.81
CA ILE A 138 -2.67 0.44 4.44
C ILE A 138 -1.93 -0.89 4.21
N GLY A 139 -2.50 -1.77 3.41
CA GLY A 139 -1.98 -3.13 3.17
C GLY A 139 -1.72 -3.42 1.69
N TYR A 140 -1.03 -4.52 1.42
CA TYR A 140 -0.88 -5.02 0.05
C TYR A 140 -2.15 -5.79 -0.37
N ILE A 141 -2.45 -6.88 0.31
CA ILE A 141 -3.66 -7.69 0.14
C ILE A 141 -4.25 -7.90 1.53
N GLY A 142 -5.33 -7.19 1.85
CA GLY A 142 -5.99 -7.30 3.14
C GLY A 142 -5.17 -6.81 4.33
N MET A 143 -5.58 -7.27 5.51
CA MET A 143 -4.89 -6.99 6.78
C MET A 143 -4.01 -8.12 7.24
N ASN A 144 -4.54 -9.34 7.14
CA ASN A 144 -3.90 -10.53 7.66
C ASN A 144 -2.98 -11.15 6.61
N SER A 145 -2.06 -11.97 7.09
CA SER A 145 -1.23 -12.83 6.25
C SER A 145 -1.22 -14.23 6.83
N ARG A 146 -0.74 -15.20 6.05
CA ARG A 146 -0.46 -16.58 6.52
C ARG A 146 0.44 -16.66 7.75
N TYR A 147 1.15 -15.57 8.10
CA TYR A 147 2.08 -15.53 9.22
C TYR A 147 1.59 -14.68 10.41
N LEU A 148 0.69 -13.73 10.17
CA LEU A 148 0.34 -12.68 11.12
C LEU A 148 -1.14 -12.33 11.01
N ASP A 149 -1.80 -12.36 12.17
CA ASP A 149 -3.16 -11.87 12.38
C ASP A 149 -3.12 -10.47 13.01
N TYR A 150 -3.57 -9.49 12.25
CA TYR A 150 -3.67 -8.10 12.65
C TYR A 150 -5.10 -7.71 13.01
N GLU A 151 -6.10 -8.36 12.43
CA GLU A 151 -7.50 -8.01 12.63
C GLU A 151 -7.98 -8.36 14.05
N SER A 152 -7.76 -9.60 14.50
CA SER A 152 -8.24 -10.06 15.81
C SER A 152 -7.82 -9.15 16.98
N PRO A 153 -6.54 -8.72 17.10
CA PRO A 153 -6.15 -7.83 18.19
C PRO A 153 -6.72 -6.42 18.08
N LEU A 154 -7.05 -5.91 16.88
CA LEU A 154 -7.74 -4.62 16.73
C LEU A 154 -9.21 -4.73 17.15
N ASN A 155 -9.88 -5.81 16.75
CA ASN A 155 -11.25 -6.12 17.15
C ASN A 155 -11.38 -6.28 18.67
N ALA A 156 -10.45 -7.00 19.30
CA ALA A 156 -10.42 -7.17 20.74
C ALA A 156 -10.25 -5.86 21.52
N ARG A 157 -9.72 -4.82 20.87
CA ARG A 157 -9.58 -3.46 21.43
C ARG A 157 -10.76 -2.54 21.08
N GLN A 158 -11.77 -3.05 20.37
CA GLN A 158 -12.95 -2.29 19.90
C GLN A 158 -12.54 -1.05 19.10
N LEU A 159 -11.58 -1.23 18.20
CA LEU A 159 -11.11 -0.17 17.32
C LEU A 159 -11.96 -0.18 16.04
N ASP A 160 -12.31 1.01 15.59
CA ASP A 160 -12.88 1.18 14.27
C ASP A 160 -11.79 1.10 13.21
N LEU A 161 -12.19 0.82 11.98
CA LEU A 161 -11.25 0.53 10.92
C LEU A 161 -11.64 1.21 9.59
N ILE A 162 -10.66 1.79 8.93
CA ILE A 162 -10.65 2.12 7.51
C ILE A 162 -9.54 1.29 6.88
N THR A 163 -9.83 0.71 5.72
CA THR A 163 -8.89 -0.17 5.01
C THR A 163 -8.47 0.41 3.67
N CYS A 164 -7.24 0.12 3.26
CA CYS A 164 -6.68 0.52 1.97
C CYS A 164 -5.76 -0.57 1.41
N TYR A 165 -6.28 -1.40 0.52
CA TYR A 165 -5.57 -2.51 -0.14
C TYR A 165 -6.31 -2.88 -1.43
N VAL A 166 -5.79 -3.82 -2.22
CA VAL A 166 -6.48 -4.25 -3.46
C VAL A 166 -7.86 -4.85 -3.18
N PRO A 167 -8.84 -4.68 -4.09
CA PRO A 167 -10.16 -5.30 -3.94
C PRO A 167 -10.09 -6.83 -3.73
N ALA A 168 -11.09 -7.39 -3.04
CA ALA A 168 -11.15 -8.83 -2.76
C ALA A 168 -11.13 -9.69 -4.04
N HIS A 169 -11.88 -9.29 -5.08
CA HIS A 169 -11.90 -10.02 -6.36
C HIS A 169 -10.53 -10.04 -7.06
N GLU A 170 -9.68 -9.04 -6.83
CA GLU A 170 -8.30 -9.07 -7.30
C GLU A 170 -7.48 -10.03 -6.43
N ALA A 171 -7.57 -9.90 -5.11
CA ALA A 171 -6.86 -10.77 -4.16
C ALA A 171 -7.11 -12.26 -4.40
N GLU A 172 -8.35 -12.64 -4.70
CA GLU A 172 -8.81 -14.01 -4.98
C GLU A 172 -8.11 -14.64 -6.20
N ARG A 173 -7.59 -13.84 -7.13
CA ARG A 173 -6.82 -14.35 -8.28
C ARG A 173 -5.46 -14.93 -7.87
N TYR A 174 -4.95 -14.60 -6.69
CA TYR A 174 -3.55 -14.83 -6.32
C TYR A 174 -3.38 -15.77 -5.13
N THR A 175 -4.43 -16.02 -4.36
CA THR A 175 -4.38 -16.91 -3.20
C THR A 175 -5.75 -17.48 -2.91
N ALA A 176 -5.80 -18.77 -2.56
CA ALA A 176 -7.00 -19.42 -2.01
C ALA A 176 -7.03 -19.32 -0.47
N ASP A 177 -5.98 -18.75 0.15
CA ASP A 177 -5.87 -18.64 1.60
C ASP A 177 -6.88 -17.63 2.15
N THR A 178 -7.98 -18.15 2.67
CA THR A 178 -9.04 -17.35 3.29
C THR A 178 -8.58 -16.53 4.49
N THR A 179 -7.44 -16.83 5.12
CA THR A 179 -6.89 -15.98 6.19
C THR A 179 -6.37 -14.65 5.63
N VAL A 180 -5.89 -14.65 4.38
CA VAL A 180 -5.46 -13.45 3.65
C VAL A 180 -6.68 -12.72 3.06
N LEU A 181 -7.72 -13.46 2.66
CA LEU A 181 -8.93 -12.92 2.03
C LEU A 181 -10.03 -12.48 3.03
N ARG A 182 -9.97 -12.93 4.29
CA ARG A 182 -10.87 -12.48 5.36
C ARG A 182 -10.53 -11.03 5.69
N ASN A 183 -11.26 -10.15 5.02
CA ASN A 183 -11.05 -8.72 5.04
C ASN A 183 -12.07 -8.08 5.97
N ALA A 184 -11.64 -7.68 7.17
CA ALA A 184 -12.12 -6.48 7.86
C ALA A 184 -13.61 -6.14 7.63
N ALA A 185 -14.52 -7.10 7.82
CA ALA A 185 -15.91 -6.96 7.36
C ALA A 185 -16.64 -5.82 8.10
N HIS A 186 -16.09 -5.40 9.23
CA HIS A 186 -16.53 -4.32 10.08
C HIS A 186 -15.89 -2.95 9.71
N ALA A 187 -15.10 -2.86 8.64
CA ALA A 187 -14.49 -1.60 8.22
C ALA A 187 -15.56 -0.58 7.83
N LEU A 188 -15.40 0.64 8.33
CA LEU A 188 -16.31 1.77 8.10
C LEU A 188 -16.18 2.32 6.67
N ALA A 189 -14.99 2.20 6.10
CA ALA A 189 -14.72 2.53 4.70
C ALA A 189 -13.52 1.73 4.17
N GLN A 190 -13.50 1.58 2.85
CA GLN A 190 -12.45 0.95 2.08
C GLN A 190 -12.01 1.93 0.99
N ILE A 191 -10.69 2.08 0.83
CA ILE A 191 -10.06 2.77 -0.30
C ILE A 191 -9.33 1.70 -1.10
N ASP A 192 -9.87 1.29 -2.25
CA ASP A 192 -9.14 0.27 -3.00
C ASP A 192 -7.85 0.81 -3.60
N GLN A 193 -6.84 -0.04 -3.60
CA GLN A 193 -5.65 0.23 -4.39
C GLN A 193 -5.90 -0.16 -5.83
N VAL A 194 -5.54 0.74 -6.74
CA VAL A 194 -5.66 0.57 -8.20
C VAL A 194 -4.40 -0.06 -8.78
N TRP A 195 -4.09 -1.26 -8.33
CA TRP A 195 -3.07 -2.09 -8.97
C TRP A 195 -3.48 -3.55 -8.92
N GLU A 196 -3.12 -4.28 -9.96
CA GLU A 196 -3.26 -5.73 -10.08
C GLU A 196 -1.89 -6.38 -9.91
N MET A 197 -1.83 -7.59 -9.36
CA MET A 197 -0.56 -8.33 -9.36
C MET A 197 -0.26 -8.70 -10.81
N GLY A 198 0.76 -8.07 -11.39
CA GLY A 198 0.72 -7.82 -12.83
C GLY A 198 1.29 -6.47 -13.22
N ASP A 199 1.01 -5.49 -12.36
CA ASP A 199 1.17 -4.09 -12.72
C ASP A 199 2.58 -3.57 -12.51
N ALA A 200 3.12 -2.99 -13.59
CA ALA A 200 4.53 -2.66 -13.78
C ALA A 200 5.44 -3.88 -13.89
N GLU A 201 4.88 -5.06 -14.15
CA GLU A 201 5.66 -6.26 -14.34
C GLU A 201 6.37 -6.26 -15.69
N VAL A 202 7.68 -6.09 -15.63
CA VAL A 202 8.55 -6.43 -16.76
C VAL A 202 8.64 -7.95 -16.79
N PRO A 203 8.26 -8.62 -17.89
CA PRO A 203 8.53 -10.04 -18.02
C PRO A 203 10.04 -10.24 -17.96
N VAL A 204 10.50 -10.98 -16.95
CA VAL A 204 11.92 -11.31 -16.83
C VAL A 204 12.07 -12.80 -17.13
N PRO A 205 12.94 -13.16 -18.08
CA PRO A 205 13.25 -14.56 -18.35
C PRO A 205 13.83 -15.23 -17.10
N GLY A 206 13.44 -16.48 -16.82
CA GLY A 206 13.91 -17.24 -15.65
C GLY A 206 12.84 -17.47 -14.56
N PRO A 207 13.22 -17.94 -13.36
CA PRO A 207 12.28 -18.36 -12.32
C PRO A 207 11.55 -17.20 -11.61
N VAL A 208 11.89 -15.95 -11.96
CA VAL A 208 11.20 -14.75 -11.52
C VAL A 208 10.46 -14.21 -12.74
N PRO A 209 9.19 -14.59 -12.94
CA PRO A 209 8.53 -14.37 -14.22
C PRO A 209 8.33 -12.88 -14.52
N ARG A 210 8.27 -12.03 -13.49
CA ARG A 210 7.76 -10.66 -13.57
C ARG A 210 8.38 -9.79 -12.46
N MET A 211 8.81 -8.57 -12.78
CA MET A 211 9.43 -7.65 -11.83
C MET A 211 8.66 -6.33 -11.74
N GLY A 212 8.23 -5.98 -10.52
CA GLY A 212 7.88 -4.62 -10.11
C GLY A 212 6.46 -4.51 -9.56
N PRO A 213 6.27 -4.25 -8.26
CA PRO A 213 4.97 -3.79 -7.78
C PRO A 213 5.00 -2.27 -7.59
N ILE A 214 4.16 -1.55 -8.32
CA ILE A 214 3.77 -0.16 -8.01
C ILE A 214 2.97 -0.03 -6.71
N SER A 215 2.64 -1.15 -6.05
CA SER A 215 1.81 -1.19 -4.86
C SER A 215 2.31 -0.29 -3.73
N GLY A 216 3.63 -0.22 -3.53
CA GLY A 216 4.21 0.67 -2.52
C GLY A 216 3.96 2.15 -2.84
N ILE A 217 4.05 2.54 -4.11
CA ILE A 217 3.76 3.91 -4.56
C ILE A 217 2.27 4.20 -4.45
N ASN A 218 1.42 3.27 -4.89
CA ASN A 218 -0.03 3.41 -4.82
C ASN A 218 -0.51 3.58 -3.38
N ALA A 219 -0.09 2.67 -2.48
CA ALA A 219 -0.34 2.75 -1.05
C ALA A 219 0.09 4.10 -0.46
N MET A 220 1.26 4.61 -0.86
CA MET A 220 1.75 5.89 -0.38
C MET A 220 0.98 7.08 -0.93
N LEU A 221 0.70 7.08 -2.22
CA LEU A 221 -0.06 8.12 -2.87
C LEU A 221 -1.45 8.24 -2.24
N LEU A 222 -2.15 7.13 -2.06
CA LEU A 222 -3.46 7.10 -1.40
C LEU A 222 -3.38 7.55 0.07
N CYS A 223 -2.33 7.17 0.80
CA CYS A 223 -2.11 7.67 2.17
C CYS A 223 -1.95 9.20 2.20
N ARG A 224 -1.18 9.77 1.27
CA ARG A 224 -0.97 11.23 1.16
C ARG A 224 -2.23 11.96 0.69
N MET A 225 -2.96 11.41 -0.26
CA MET A 225 -4.23 11.97 -0.72
C MET A 225 -5.28 11.97 0.40
N LEU A 226 -5.32 10.92 1.22
CA LEU A 226 -6.19 10.84 2.39
C LEU A 226 -5.80 11.87 3.46
N ASP A 227 -4.51 12.04 3.73
CA ASP A 227 -4.00 13.08 4.64
C ASP A 227 -4.41 14.49 4.19
N GLU A 228 -4.29 14.76 2.88
CA GLU A 228 -4.70 16.03 2.30
C GLU A 228 -6.23 16.23 2.34
N ALA A 229 -6.99 15.19 2.01
CA ALA A 229 -8.45 15.22 2.08
C ALA A 229 -8.92 15.47 3.52
N PHE A 230 -8.34 14.77 4.49
CA PHE A 230 -8.60 15.01 5.92
C PHE A 230 -8.36 16.48 6.27
N ALA A 231 -7.24 17.05 5.82
CA ALA A 231 -6.91 18.44 6.10
C ALA A 231 -7.96 19.42 5.57
N ARG A 232 -8.58 19.13 4.41
CA ARG A 232 -9.69 19.94 3.87
C ARG A 232 -10.95 19.86 4.72
N HIS A 233 -11.22 18.71 5.35
CA HIS A 233 -12.38 18.54 6.25
C HIS A 233 -12.22 19.23 7.61
N VAL A 234 -10.98 19.44 8.08
CA VAL A 234 -10.73 20.04 9.41
C VAL A 234 -10.25 21.49 9.36
N THR A 235 -9.86 21.99 8.19
CA THR A 235 -9.53 23.41 8.00
C THR A 235 -10.81 24.18 7.71
N PRO A 236 -11.10 25.31 8.38
CA PRO A 236 -12.22 26.17 8.00
C PRO A 236 -12.03 26.61 6.54
N THR A 237 -13.01 26.33 5.68
CA THR A 237 -13.06 26.90 4.34
C THR A 237 -13.32 28.39 4.46
N ASN A 238 -12.27 29.20 4.65
CA ASN A 238 -12.36 30.60 4.30
C ASN A 238 -12.50 30.66 2.78
N PRO A 239 -13.61 31.17 2.22
CA PRO A 239 -13.65 31.45 0.79
C PRO A 239 -12.58 32.50 0.54
N VAL A 240 -11.51 32.11 -0.16
CA VAL A 240 -10.51 33.06 -0.63
C VAL A 240 -11.23 33.97 -1.61
N ALA A 241 -11.49 35.21 -1.19
CA ALA A 241 -11.93 36.26 -2.08
C ALA A 241 -10.91 36.34 -3.22
N SER A 242 -11.37 36.06 -4.44
CA SER A 242 -10.57 36.20 -5.65
C SER A 242 -10.12 37.66 -5.75
N THR A 243 -8.85 37.90 -5.44
CA THR A 243 -8.24 39.20 -5.70
C THR A 243 -7.97 39.24 -7.20
N PRO A 244 -8.59 40.14 -7.97
CA PRO A 244 -8.37 40.18 -9.42
C PRO A 244 -6.91 40.55 -9.69
N HIS A 245 -6.26 39.75 -10.54
CA HIS A 245 -4.93 40.05 -11.05
C HIS A 245 -4.94 41.42 -11.74
N ARG A 246 -4.23 42.38 -11.15
CA ARG A 246 -3.94 43.66 -11.76
C ARG A 246 -2.99 43.40 -12.93
N ALA A 247 -3.50 43.52 -14.15
CA ALA A 247 -2.69 43.48 -15.36
C ALA A 247 -1.60 44.56 -15.26
N MET A 248 -0.33 44.14 -15.29
CA MET A 248 0.79 45.05 -15.48
C MET A 248 0.77 45.54 -16.93
N ARG A 249 0.80 46.86 -17.09
CA ARG A 249 1.17 47.54 -18.34
C ARG A 249 2.68 47.76 -18.35
#